data_AF-A0A820ZYT6-F1
#
_entry.id   AF-A0A820ZYT6-F1
#
_cell.length_a   1.000
_cell.length_b   1.000
_cell.length_c   1.000
_cell.angle_alpha   90.00
_cell.angle_beta   90.00
_cell.angle_gamma   90.00
#
_symmetry.space_group_name_H-M   'P 1'
#
loop_
_entity.id
_entity.type
_entity.pdbx_description
1 polymer ?
#
loop_
_entity_poly.entity_id
_entity_poly.type
_entity_poly.pdbx_seq_one_letter_code
_entity_poly.pdbx_strand_id
1 'polypeptide(L)'
;MSTTPTAITTKKEKNEDQFELEQQFVLRMPPGEHASRLHDLIECGDEKIRERLFIDLNPERRRGRVKFDDTVFKATLYDLPCVTETYKTFDRKTLYKIADVAQVNINSDLF
;
A
#
# COMPACT_ATOMS: atom_id res chain seq x y z
N MET A 1 4.06 -22.63 56.92
CA MET A 1 3.54 -21.57 56.04
C MET A 1 4.04 -21.86 54.64
N SER A 2 3.21 -22.49 53.81
CA SER A 2 3.51 -22.78 52.40
C SER A 2 2.52 -21.96 51.59
N THR A 3 2.98 -20.90 50.96
CA THR A 3 2.20 -20.15 49.97
C THR A 3 2.79 -20.47 48.61
N THR A 4 2.11 -21.35 47.89
CA THR A 4 2.30 -21.61 46.47
C THR A 4 2.00 -20.34 45.67
N PRO A 5 2.77 -20.00 44.62
CA PRO A 5 2.45 -18.88 43.76
C PRO A 5 1.21 -19.20 42.93
N THR A 6 0.12 -18.46 43.17
CA THR A 6 -1.10 -18.50 42.36
C THR A 6 -0.80 -17.89 40.99
N ALA A 7 -0.91 -18.70 39.94
CA ALA A 7 -0.87 -18.22 38.57
C ALA A 7 -1.99 -17.19 38.35
N ILE A 8 -1.61 -15.98 37.93
CA ILE A 8 -2.56 -14.96 37.49
C ILE A 8 -3.03 -15.40 36.11
N THR A 9 -4.15 -16.11 36.07
CA THR A 9 -4.86 -16.37 34.82
C THR A 9 -5.43 -15.04 34.32
N THR A 10 -4.69 -14.35 33.46
CA THR A 10 -5.25 -13.27 32.63
C THR A 10 -6.35 -13.89 31.78
N LYS A 11 -7.60 -13.63 32.17
CA LYS A 11 -8.77 -13.89 31.33
C LYS A 11 -8.56 -13.11 30.05
N LYS A 12 -8.29 -13.82 28.96
CA LYS A 12 -8.23 -13.26 27.61
C LYS A 12 -9.66 -12.85 27.28
N GLU A 13 -9.96 -11.57 27.46
CA GLU A 13 -11.22 -10.98 27.00
C GLU A 13 -11.34 -11.26 25.49
N LYS A 14 -12.55 -11.61 25.09
CA LYS A 14 -12.88 -12.06 23.74
C LYS A 14 -12.33 -11.06 22.74
N ASN A 15 -11.52 -11.56 21.79
CA ASN A 15 -10.92 -10.83 20.68
C ASN A 15 -11.85 -9.72 20.19
N GLU A 16 -11.44 -8.48 20.47
CA GLU A 16 -11.79 -7.32 19.66
C GLU A 16 -11.55 -7.71 18.20
N ASP A 17 -12.49 -7.35 17.33
CA ASP A 17 -12.44 -7.64 15.90
C ASP A 17 -11.01 -7.44 15.39
N GLN A 18 -10.45 -8.48 14.77
CA GLN A 18 -9.08 -8.42 14.24
C GLN A 18 -9.08 -7.43 13.08
N PHE A 19 -8.85 -6.15 13.38
CA PHE A 19 -8.75 -5.11 12.37
C PHE A 19 -7.50 -5.36 11.53
N GLU A 20 -7.68 -5.76 10.28
CA GLU A 20 -6.61 -5.73 9.30
C GLU A 20 -6.35 -4.28 8.91
N LEU A 21 -5.13 -3.81 9.17
CA LEU A 21 -4.72 -2.45 8.79
C LEU A 21 -4.57 -2.36 7.28
N GLU A 22 -5.10 -1.28 6.69
CA GLU A 22 -4.93 -0.99 5.28
C GLU A 22 -3.44 -0.72 4.98
N GLN A 23 -2.88 -1.44 4.00
CA GLN A 23 -1.50 -1.26 3.56
C GLN A 23 -1.45 -0.41 2.29
N GLN A 24 -0.72 0.69 2.35
CA GLN A 24 -0.59 1.64 1.24
C GLN A 24 0.87 1.85 0.85
N PHE A 25 1.12 2.06 -0.43
CA PHE A 25 2.44 2.38 -0.98
C PHE A 25 2.30 3.36 -2.15
N VAL A 26 3.39 4.07 -2.47
CA VAL A 26 3.41 4.97 -3.63
C VAL A 26 3.82 4.20 -4.89
N LEU A 27 2.97 4.19 -5.91
CA LEU A 27 3.34 3.71 -7.25
C LEU A 27 3.89 4.87 -8.08
N ARG A 28 5.16 4.79 -8.53
CA ARG A 28 5.76 5.78 -9.43
C ARG A 28 5.98 5.17 -10.82
N MET A 29 5.28 5.72 -11.81
CA MET A 29 5.50 5.42 -13.24
C MET A 29 6.66 6.27 -13.80
N PRO A 30 7.42 5.77 -14.79
CA PRO A 30 8.38 6.60 -15.51
C PRO A 30 7.63 7.70 -16.28
N PRO A 31 8.23 8.90 -16.44
CA PRO A 31 7.61 9.96 -17.23
C PRO A 31 7.43 9.51 -18.68
N GLY A 32 6.27 9.81 -19.26
CA GLY A 32 5.96 9.44 -20.64
C GLY A 32 4.49 9.12 -20.84
N GLU A 33 4.17 8.60 -22.03
CA GLU A 33 2.80 8.36 -22.48
C GLU A 33 2.02 7.43 -21.56
N HIS A 34 2.65 6.37 -21.03
CA HIS A 34 1.99 5.43 -20.11
C HIS A 34 1.54 6.08 -18.81
N ALA A 35 2.34 7.01 -18.26
CA ALA A 35 1.99 7.72 -17.03
C ALA A 35 0.81 8.67 -17.28
N SER A 36 0.83 9.41 -18.40
CA SER A 36 -0.28 10.30 -18.79
C SER A 36 -1.57 9.51 -19.05
N ARG A 37 -1.50 8.42 -19.81
CA ARG A 37 -2.67 7.58 -20.09
C ARG A 37 -3.24 6.92 -18.84
N LEU A 38 -2.38 6.44 -17.93
CA LEU A 38 -2.84 5.90 -16.66
C LEU A 38 -3.52 6.98 -15.81
N HIS A 39 -2.97 8.18 -15.76
CA HIS A 39 -3.56 9.33 -15.07
C HIS A 39 -4.95 9.66 -15.63
N ASP A 40 -5.09 9.77 -16.95
CA ASP A 40 -6.37 10.10 -17.59
C ASP A 40 -7.45 9.04 -17.33
N LEU A 41 -7.09 7.75 -17.30
CA LEU A 41 -8.02 6.68 -16.96
C LEU A 41 -8.53 6.77 -15.52
N ILE A 42 -7.65 7.10 -14.58
CA ILE A 42 -8.01 7.29 -13.17
C ILE A 42 -8.96 8.49 -13.05
N GLU A 43 -8.64 9.60 -13.71
CA GLU A 43 -9.42 10.84 -13.64
C GLU A 43 -10.81 10.68 -14.26
N CYS A 44 -10.93 9.96 -15.38
CA CYS A 44 -12.22 9.66 -16.00
C CYS A 44 -13.06 8.62 -15.22
N GLY A 45 -12.48 7.95 -14.21
CA GLY A 45 -13.15 6.90 -13.46
C GLY A 45 -13.50 5.68 -14.32
N ASP A 46 -12.71 5.38 -15.35
CA ASP A 46 -12.96 4.24 -16.25
C ASP A 46 -12.69 2.92 -15.50
N GLU A 47 -13.74 2.12 -15.32
CA GLU A 47 -13.66 0.82 -14.63
C GLU A 47 -12.69 -0.16 -15.31
N LYS A 48 -12.40 0.04 -16.61
CA LYS A 48 -11.42 -0.75 -17.37
C LYS A 48 -10.01 -0.68 -16.80
N ILE A 49 -9.69 0.27 -15.93
CA ILE A 49 -8.39 0.32 -15.25
C ILE A 49 -8.06 -1.01 -14.55
N ARG A 50 -9.07 -1.70 -14.02
CA ARG A 50 -8.91 -3.00 -13.34
C ARG A 50 -8.42 -4.12 -14.26
N GLU A 51 -8.71 -4.01 -15.56
CA GLU A 51 -8.30 -4.98 -16.58
C GLU A 51 -6.97 -4.60 -17.24
N ARG A 52 -6.54 -3.35 -17.07
CA ARG A 52 -5.39 -2.76 -17.76
C ARG A 52 -4.16 -2.63 -16.87
N LEU A 53 -4.34 -2.39 -15.57
CA LEU A 53 -3.27 -2.22 -14.60
C LEU A 53 -3.15 -3.47 -13.72
N PHE A 54 -2.00 -4.12 -13.76
CA PHE A 54 -1.65 -5.23 -12.88
C PHE A 54 -0.37 -4.93 -12.12
N ILE A 55 -0.35 -5.27 -10.83
CA ILE A 55 0.77 -5.04 -9.94
C ILE A 55 1.11 -6.36 -9.24
N ASP A 56 2.32 -6.85 -9.46
CA ASP A 56 2.85 -8.08 -8.86
C ASP A 56 4.13 -7.71 -8.09
N LEU A 57 4.07 -7.68 -6.76
CA LEU A 57 5.18 -7.32 -5.90
C LEU A 57 5.58 -8.51 -5.03
N ASN A 58 6.88 -8.76 -4.93
CA ASN A 58 7.47 -9.64 -3.94
C ASN A 58 8.13 -8.77 -2.84
N PRO A 59 7.52 -8.66 -1.64
CA PRO A 59 8.03 -7.82 -0.56
C PRO A 59 9.39 -8.27 -0.04
N GLU A 60 9.61 -9.58 0.09
CA GLU A 60 10.86 -10.16 0.59
C GLU A 60 12.05 -9.82 -0.32
N ARG A 61 11.81 -9.89 -1.64
CA ARG A 61 12.84 -9.61 -2.66
C ARG A 61 12.89 -8.14 -3.07
N ARG A 62 11.99 -7.31 -2.53
CA ARG A 62 11.82 -5.89 -2.86
C ARG A 62 11.76 -5.61 -4.37
N ARG A 63 11.20 -6.55 -5.13
CA ARG A 63 11.14 -6.53 -6.59
C ARG A 63 9.75 -6.91 -7.05
N GLY A 64 9.37 -6.44 -8.22
CA GLY A 64 8.08 -6.79 -8.81
C GLY A 64 7.99 -6.42 -10.28
N ARG A 65 6.76 -6.49 -10.79
CA ARG A 65 6.39 -6.07 -12.13
C ARG A 65 5.10 -5.27 -12.06
N VAL A 66 5.03 -4.21 -12.85
CA VAL A 66 3.82 -3.45 -13.09
C VAL A 66 3.50 -3.60 -14.56
N LYS A 67 2.32 -4.13 -14.89
CA LYS A 67 1.84 -4.20 -16.28
C LYS A 67 0.77 -3.14 -16.47
N PHE A 68 0.93 -2.33 -17.50
CA PHE A 68 -0.09 -1.39 -17.93
C PHE A 68 -0.29 -1.53 -19.43
N ASP A 69 -1.53 -1.85 -19.84
CA ASP A 69 -1.84 -2.30 -21.19
C ASP A 69 -0.97 -3.52 -21.57
N ASP A 70 -0.28 -3.46 -22.71
CA ASP A 70 0.62 -4.52 -23.17
C ASP A 70 2.08 -4.30 -22.73
N THR A 71 2.34 -3.28 -21.91
CA THR A 71 3.71 -2.92 -21.48
C THR A 71 3.97 -3.39 -20.06
N VAL A 72 5.12 -4.05 -19.86
CA VAL A 72 5.57 -4.52 -18.55
C VAL A 72 6.76 -3.67 -18.10
N PHE A 73 6.65 -3.14 -16.89
CA PHE A 73 7.67 -2.36 -16.21
C PHE A 73 8.27 -3.16 -15.07
N LYS A 74 9.59 -3.10 -14.93
CA LYS A 74 10.28 -3.67 -13.77
C LYS A 74 10.12 -2.75 -12.58
N ALA A 75 9.62 -3.28 -11.47
CA ALA A 75 9.40 -2.57 -10.22
C ALA A 75 10.46 -2.93 -9.18
N THR A 76 10.93 -1.94 -8.43
CA THR A 76 11.75 -2.13 -7.23
C THR A 76 11.14 -1.32 -6.09
N LEU A 77 11.02 -1.94 -4.92
CA LEU A 77 10.47 -1.33 -3.72
C LEU A 77 11.59 -0.61 -2.97
N TYR A 78 11.46 0.70 -2.81
CA TYR A 78 12.38 1.56 -2.07
C TYR A 78 11.72 2.07 -0.80
N ASP A 79 12.50 2.20 0.26
CA ASP A 79 12.03 2.83 1.50
C ASP A 79 12.14 4.35 1.33
N LEU A 80 11.09 5.07 1.72
CA LEU A 80 11.08 6.52 1.75
C LEU A 80 11.94 7.01 2.93
N PRO A 81 12.66 8.11 2.78
CA PRO A 81 13.49 8.67 3.85
C PRO A 81 12.67 9.20 5.03
N CYS A 82 11.36 9.43 4.83
CA CYS A 82 10.45 9.97 5.82
C CYS A 82 9.21 9.08 5.93
N VAL A 83 8.66 8.96 7.13
CA VAL A 83 7.32 8.40 7.35
C VAL A 83 6.29 9.36 6.75
N THR A 84 5.50 8.87 5.80
CA THR A 84 4.43 9.64 5.17
C THR A 84 3.10 9.10 5.67
N GLU A 85 2.25 9.94 6.25
CA GLU A 85 0.94 9.51 6.73
C GLU A 85 -0.15 9.87 5.71
N THR A 86 -1.10 8.98 5.49
CA THR A 86 -2.28 9.26 4.66
C THR A 86 -3.48 9.58 5.51
N TYR A 87 -4.23 10.58 5.06
CA TYR A 87 -5.38 11.11 5.79
C TYR A 87 -6.59 11.16 4.88
N LYS A 88 -7.76 10.81 5.42
CA LYS A 88 -9.06 11.04 4.79
C LYS A 88 -9.73 12.24 5.45
N THR A 89 -10.47 12.99 4.67
CA THR A 89 -11.29 14.11 5.16
C THR A 89 -12.62 14.15 4.44
N PHE A 90 -13.64 14.64 5.14
CA PHE A 90 -14.95 14.92 4.57
C PHE A 90 -15.17 16.42 4.38
N ASP A 91 -14.59 17.25 5.25
CA ASP A 91 -14.83 18.70 5.34
C ASP A 91 -13.60 19.55 4.97
N ARG A 92 -12.47 18.91 4.65
CA ARG A 92 -11.14 19.53 4.42
C ARG A 92 -10.60 20.32 5.62
N LYS A 93 -11.11 20.05 6.83
CA LYS A 93 -10.65 20.66 8.08
C LYS A 93 -10.19 19.59 9.07
N THR A 94 -10.99 18.55 9.21
CA THR A 94 -10.71 17.41 10.09
C THR A 94 -10.07 16.31 9.25
N LEU A 95 -8.86 15.92 9.65
CA LEU A 95 -8.10 14.87 8.99
C LEU A 95 -8.10 13.62 9.87
N TYR A 96 -8.47 12.48 9.31
CA TYR A 96 -8.47 11.18 9.97
C TYR A 96 -7.36 10.33 9.38
N LYS A 97 -6.39 9.92 10.21
CA LYS A 97 -5.28 9.07 9.78
C LYS A 97 -5.83 7.72 9.31
N ILE A 98 -5.34 7.24 8.15
CA ILE A 98 -5.73 5.97 7.54
C ILE A 98 -4.56 4.99 7.54
N ALA A 99 -3.40 5.38 7.02
CA ALA A 99 -2.24 4.50 6.94
C ALA A 99 -0.90 5.26 7.05
N ASP A 100 0.14 4.49 7.38
CA ASP A 100 1.53 4.92 7.27
C ASP A 100 2.13 4.37 5.97
N VAL A 101 2.70 5.25 5.16
CA VAL A 101 3.36 4.95 3.89
C VAL A 101 4.85 5.24 4.04
N ALA A 102 5.65 4.20 3.90
CA ALA A 102 7.10 4.28 3.96
C ALA A 102 7.78 3.70 2.72
N GLN A 103 7.02 3.37 1.67
CA GLN A 103 7.56 2.69 0.49
C GLN A 103 7.08 3.28 -0.83
N VAL A 104 7.99 3.34 -1.79
CA VAL A 104 7.72 3.71 -3.18
C VAL A 104 8.22 2.62 -4.12
N ASN A 105 7.39 2.30 -5.10
CA ASN A 105 7.80 1.50 -6.25
C ASN A 105 8.34 2.43 -7.34
N ILE A 106 9.59 2.26 -7.75
CA ILE A 106 10.16 2.93 -8.92
C ILE A 106 10.25 1.93 -10.07
N ASN A 107 9.60 2.30 -11.18
CA ASN A 107 9.65 1.56 -12.42
C ASN A 107 10.82 2.04 -13.29
N SER A 108 11.83 1.17 -13.51
CA SER A 108 12.98 1.47 -14.37
C SER A 108 12.83 0.71 -15.70
N ASP A 109 12.61 1.45 -16.79
CA ASP A 109 12.65 1.10 -18.23
C ASP A 109 12.02 -0.22 -18.72
N LEU A 110 11.59 -0.22 -19.98
CA LEU A 110 11.00 -1.37 -20.65
C LEU A 110 11.98 -2.56 -20.71
N PHE A 111 11.46 -3.77 -20.62
CA PHE A 111 12.19 -5.00 -20.93
C PHE A 111 12.54 -5.09 -22.42
#